data_AF-A0A3P6AHT9-F1
#
_entry.id   AF-A0A3P6AHT9-F1
#
_cell.length_a   1.000
_cell.length_b   1.000
_cell.length_c   1.000
_cell.angle_alpha   90.00
_cell.angle_beta   90.00
_cell.angle_gamma   90.00
#
_symmetry.space_group_name_H-M   'P 1'
#
loop_
_entity.id
_entity.type
_entity.pdbx_description
1 polymer ?
#
loop_
_entity_poly.entity_id
_entity_poly.type
_entity_poly.pdbx_seq_one_letter_code
_entity_poly.pdbx_strand_id
1 'polypeptide(L)'
;MMPTLPSTPPWEKVDIPKRMCMVFRHICNQPVESVIHPIHDQSMFVNESQKKQLKKEFDIEPWTFEQHLGEAVFIPSGCPHQVRNIQSCIKVALDFVAPESLEECLRLTQEIRRLPKDHRFSED
;
A
#
# COMPACT_ATOMS: atom_id res chain seq x y z
N MET A 1 20.78 11.51 -5.16
CA MET A 1 21.07 11.03 -3.80
C MET A 1 19.77 10.42 -3.28
N MET A 2 19.68 9.11 -3.13
CA MET A 2 18.47 8.46 -2.60
C MET A 2 18.40 8.80 -1.10
N PRO A 3 17.32 9.41 -0.60
CA PRO A 3 17.20 9.72 0.82
C PRO A 3 17.15 8.42 1.63
N THR A 4 17.79 8.42 2.80
CA THR A 4 17.67 7.35 3.80
C THR A 4 16.22 7.25 4.25
N LEU A 5 15.59 6.09 4.03
CA LEU A 5 14.24 5.82 4.51
C LEU A 5 14.22 5.78 6.05
N PRO A 6 13.22 6.36 6.72
CA PRO A 6 13.10 6.30 8.18
C PRO A 6 12.93 4.87 8.67
N SER A 7 13.40 4.59 9.91
CA SER A 7 13.37 3.27 10.55
C SER A 7 11.97 2.68 10.76
N THR A 8 10.95 3.53 10.73
CA THR A 8 9.54 3.13 10.66
C THR A 8 8.92 3.92 9.52
N PRO A 9 8.32 3.26 8.52
CA PRO A 9 7.68 3.96 7.42
C PRO A 9 6.58 4.89 7.93
N PRO A 10 6.41 6.10 7.35
CA PRO A 10 5.42 7.08 7.82
C PRO A 10 3.98 6.52 7.89
N TRP A 11 3.65 5.58 7.01
CA TRP A 11 2.33 4.93 6.93
C TRP A 11 2.05 3.92 8.06
N GLU A 12 3.04 3.56 8.86
CA GLU A 12 2.90 2.65 10.01
C GLU A 12 2.67 3.37 11.34
N LYS A 13 2.61 4.71 11.35
CA LYS A 13 2.27 5.49 12.55
C LYS A 13 0.79 5.26 12.92
N VAL A 14 0.55 4.18 13.65
CA VAL A 14 -0.60 3.63 14.43
C VAL A 14 -2.05 4.12 14.20
N ASP A 15 -2.32 5.30 13.66
CA ASP A 15 -3.69 5.83 13.48
C ASP A 15 -4.04 6.28 12.06
N ILE A 16 -3.06 6.38 11.16
CA ILE A 16 -3.31 6.83 9.78
C ILE A 16 -4.28 5.89 9.08
N PRO A 17 -4.07 4.55 9.08
CA PRO A 17 -4.92 3.65 8.32
C PRO A 17 -6.34 3.48 8.92
N LYS A 18 -6.49 3.60 10.26
CA LYS A 18 -7.80 3.54 10.94
C LYS A 18 -8.62 4.81 10.75
N ARG A 19 -8.00 6.00 10.78
CA ARG A 19 -8.67 7.27 10.46
C ARG A 19 -8.98 7.41 8.96
N MET A 20 -8.18 6.77 8.11
CA MET A 20 -8.40 6.62 6.66
C MET A 20 -9.78 6.03 6.32
N CYS A 21 -10.26 5.04 7.09
CA CYS A 21 -11.43 4.26 6.69
C CYS A 21 -12.70 5.11 6.52
N MET A 22 -12.83 6.20 7.29
CA MET A 22 -13.98 7.12 7.20
C MET A 22 -13.94 8.05 5.97
N VAL A 23 -12.77 8.22 5.37
CA VAL A 23 -12.52 9.18 4.27
C VAL A 23 -12.41 8.46 2.92
N PHE A 24 -12.13 7.16 2.96
CA PHE A 24 -11.76 6.40 1.78
C PHE A 24 -12.96 5.63 1.25
N ARG A 25 -13.02 5.53 -0.08
CA ARG A 25 -14.10 4.85 -0.79
C ARG A 25 -13.56 3.54 -1.34
N HIS A 26 -14.42 2.55 -1.42
CA HIS A 26 -14.15 1.33 -2.16
C HIS A 26 -13.78 1.65 -3.61
N ILE A 27 -13.12 0.70 -4.27
CA ILE A 27 -12.81 0.77 -5.71
C ILE A 27 -14.07 1.09 -6.54
N CYS A 28 -15.26 0.66 -6.09
CA CYS A 28 -16.57 0.94 -6.71
C CYS A 28 -17.23 2.27 -6.26
N ASN A 29 -16.48 3.18 -5.64
CA ASN A 29 -16.93 4.49 -5.15
C ASN A 29 -17.98 4.46 -4.02
N GLN A 30 -18.12 3.32 -3.32
CA GLN A 30 -18.98 3.16 -2.14
C GLN A 30 -18.23 3.53 -0.85
N PRO A 31 -18.91 4.00 0.21
CA PRO A 31 -18.29 4.21 1.52
C PRO A 31 -17.71 2.90 2.07
N VAL A 32 -16.55 2.96 2.72
CA VAL A 32 -15.98 1.82 3.43
C VAL A 32 -16.57 1.76 4.84
N GLU A 33 -17.49 0.82 5.10
CA GLU A 33 -18.18 0.73 6.41
C GLU A 33 -17.28 0.21 7.52
N SER A 34 -16.45 -0.80 7.22
CA SER A 34 -15.44 -1.34 8.13
C SER A 34 -14.37 -2.11 7.33
N VAL A 35 -13.15 -2.15 7.86
CA VAL A 35 -12.03 -2.96 7.34
C VAL A 35 -11.38 -3.68 8.50
N ILE A 36 -10.88 -4.89 8.25
CA ILE A 36 -10.10 -5.66 9.23
C ILE A 36 -8.71 -5.06 9.31
N HIS A 37 -8.09 -4.86 8.16
CA HIS A 37 -6.84 -4.14 8.03
C HIS A 37 -6.82 -3.24 6.79
N PRO A 38 -6.74 -1.91 6.94
CA PRO A 38 -6.88 -0.94 5.84
C PRO A 38 -5.90 -1.09 4.66
N ILE A 39 -4.73 -1.70 4.85
CA ILE A 39 -3.79 -1.99 3.76
C ILE A 39 -4.04 -3.41 3.21
N HIS A 40 -3.92 -4.44 4.06
CA HIS A 40 -4.11 -5.84 3.69
C HIS A 40 -5.52 -6.20 3.15
N ASP A 41 -6.57 -5.44 3.44
CA ASP A 41 -7.90 -5.68 2.86
C ASP A 41 -7.93 -5.38 1.35
N GLN A 42 -6.99 -4.57 0.84
CA GLN A 42 -6.85 -4.18 -0.57
C GLN A 42 -8.16 -3.69 -1.22
N SER A 43 -9.02 -3.03 -0.45
CA SER A 43 -10.40 -2.71 -0.83
C SER A 43 -10.62 -1.25 -1.28
N MET A 44 -9.56 -0.42 -1.22
CA MET A 44 -9.61 1.02 -1.41
C MET A 44 -8.76 1.49 -2.59
N PHE A 45 -9.17 2.59 -3.24
CA PHE A 45 -8.35 3.31 -4.22
C PHE A 45 -8.26 4.79 -3.84
N VAL A 46 -7.04 5.30 -3.70
CA VAL A 46 -6.73 6.67 -3.26
C VAL A 46 -6.75 7.62 -4.46
N ASN A 47 -7.78 8.47 -4.53
CA ASN A 47 -7.91 9.48 -5.57
C ASN A 47 -7.14 10.78 -5.23
N GLU A 48 -7.10 11.73 -6.17
CA GLU A 48 -6.37 13.00 -6.01
C GLU A 48 -6.80 13.84 -4.80
N SER A 49 -8.10 13.87 -4.46
CA SER A 49 -8.56 14.58 -3.26
C SER A 49 -8.05 13.92 -1.97
N GLN A 50 -8.02 12.59 -1.93
CA GLN A 50 -7.52 11.83 -0.79
C GLN A 50 -6.00 11.95 -0.67
N LYS A 51 -5.24 11.95 -1.79
CA LYS A 51 -3.79 12.24 -1.76
C LYS A 51 -3.49 13.61 -1.15
N LYS A 52 -4.26 14.65 -1.51
CA LYS A 52 -4.12 15.98 -0.90
C LYS A 52 -4.42 15.98 0.59
N GLN A 53 -5.41 15.19 1.01
CA GLN A 53 -5.74 15.04 2.42
C GLN A 53 -4.64 14.32 3.20
N LEU A 54 -4.04 13.27 2.63
CA LEU A 54 -2.87 12.59 3.20
C LEU A 54 -1.73 13.55 3.50
N LYS A 55 -1.42 14.43 2.54
CA LYS A 55 -0.38 15.44 2.71
C LYS A 55 -0.75 16.43 3.81
N LYS A 56 -2.00 16.90 3.83
CA LYS A 56 -2.47 17.91 4.79
C LYS A 56 -2.53 17.39 6.23
N GLU A 57 -3.05 16.19 6.44
CA GLU A 57 -3.33 15.64 7.77
C GLU A 57 -2.16 14.84 8.35
N PHE A 58 -1.36 14.21 7.49
CA PHE A 58 -0.34 13.25 7.91
C PHE A 58 1.06 13.54 7.34
N ASP A 59 1.21 14.60 6.53
CA ASP A 59 2.44 14.90 5.78
C ASP A 59 2.94 13.72 4.92
N ILE A 60 2.01 12.88 4.46
CA ILE A 60 2.30 11.76 3.55
C ILE A 60 2.04 12.21 2.12
N GLU A 61 3.05 12.08 1.28
CA GLU A 61 2.99 12.45 -0.14
C GLU A 61 3.22 11.22 -1.03
N PRO A 62 2.17 10.65 -1.63
CA PRO A 62 2.31 9.53 -2.54
C PRO A 62 2.97 9.94 -3.86
N TRP A 63 3.85 9.10 -4.40
CA TRP A 63 4.39 9.28 -5.75
C TRP A 63 3.43 8.75 -6.81
N THR A 64 3.25 9.52 -7.89
CA THR A 64 2.40 9.15 -9.03
C THR A 64 3.23 9.27 -10.30
N PHE A 65 3.27 8.20 -11.09
CA PHE A 65 3.96 8.15 -12.37
C PHE A 65 3.23 7.21 -13.33
N GLU A 66 3.49 7.38 -14.62
CA GLU A 66 2.97 6.51 -15.68
C GLU A 66 4.02 5.46 -16.03
N GLN A 67 3.62 4.18 -16.04
CA GLN A 67 4.44 3.09 -16.53
C GLN A 67 4.16 2.88 -18.02
N HIS A 68 5.19 2.93 -18.84
CA HIS A 68 5.16 2.69 -20.27
C HIS A 68 5.59 1.26 -20.63
N LEU A 69 5.37 0.86 -21.87
CA LEU A 69 5.75 -0.47 -22.37
C LEU A 69 7.26 -0.68 -22.24
N GLY A 70 7.64 -1.80 -21.62
CA GLY A 70 9.04 -2.18 -21.42
C GLY A 70 9.68 -1.62 -20.14
N GLU A 71 8.99 -0.77 -19.38
CA GLU A 71 9.49 -0.25 -18.11
C GLU A 71 9.30 -1.27 -16.97
N ALA A 72 10.36 -1.47 -16.19
CA ALA A 72 10.31 -2.19 -14.93
C ALA A 72 10.12 -1.22 -13.76
N VAL A 73 9.21 -1.55 -12.86
CA VAL A 73 8.95 -0.79 -11.64
C VAL A 73 9.41 -1.60 -10.44
N PHE A 74 10.34 -1.04 -9.66
CA PHE A 74 10.81 -1.66 -8.42
C PHE A 74 10.01 -1.12 -7.25
N ILE A 75 9.41 -2.02 -6.48
CA ILE A 75 8.59 -1.69 -5.32
C ILE A 75 9.24 -2.33 -4.09
N PRO A 76 9.73 -1.54 -3.12
CA PRO A 76 10.32 -2.07 -1.90
C PRO A 76 9.31 -2.84 -1.04
N SER A 77 9.82 -3.78 -0.25
CA SER A 77 9.01 -4.49 0.75
C SER A 77 8.32 -3.51 1.70
N GLY A 78 7.04 -3.74 1.97
CA GLY A 78 6.24 -2.89 2.86
C GLY A 78 5.76 -1.57 2.26
N CYS A 79 6.04 -1.28 0.99
CA CYS A 79 5.58 -0.07 0.31
C CYS A 79 4.13 -0.22 -0.21
N PRO A 80 3.14 0.48 0.35
CA PRO A 80 1.77 0.43 -0.16
C PRO A 80 1.72 1.10 -1.53
N HIS A 81 1.13 0.42 -2.51
CA HIS A 81 1.03 0.92 -3.87
C HIS A 81 -0.32 0.55 -4.49
N GLN A 82 -0.74 1.32 -5.49
CA GLN A 82 -1.98 1.10 -6.24
C GLN A 82 -1.73 1.34 -7.71
N VAL A 83 -2.43 0.60 -8.57
CA VAL A 83 -2.24 0.65 -10.03
C VAL A 83 -3.59 0.93 -10.70
N ARG A 84 -3.59 1.85 -11.65
CA ARG A 84 -4.75 2.11 -12.53
C ARG A 84 -4.31 1.97 -13.98
N ASN A 85 -4.93 1.02 -14.69
CA ASN A 85 -4.69 0.83 -16.12
C ASN A 85 -5.32 1.98 -16.92
N ILE A 86 -4.50 2.75 -17.66
CA ILE A 86 -4.96 3.81 -18.58
C ILE A 86 -5.42 3.19 -19.92
N GLN A 87 -4.83 2.05 -20.29
CA GLN A 87 -5.16 1.24 -21.46
C GLN A 87 -5.21 -0.24 -21.06
N SER A 88 -5.59 -1.13 -21.97
CA SER A 88 -5.46 -2.57 -21.74
C SER A 88 -3.98 -2.94 -21.56
N CYS A 89 -3.64 -3.58 -20.43
CA CYS A 89 -2.25 -3.89 -20.08
C CYS A 89 -2.11 -5.34 -19.62
N ILE A 90 -0.99 -5.97 -19.98
CA ILE A 90 -0.48 -7.20 -19.36
C ILE A 90 0.75 -6.83 -18.56
N LYS A 91 0.86 -7.32 -17.32
CA LYS A 91 1.99 -7.07 -16.42
C LYS A 91 2.50 -8.42 -15.90
N VAL A 92 3.81 -8.54 -15.77
CA VAL A 92 4.47 -9.68 -15.12
C VAL A 92 5.19 -9.13 -13.89
N ALA A 93 4.98 -9.76 -12.74
CA ALA A 93 5.63 -9.42 -11.49
C ALA A 93 6.49 -10.61 -11.03
N LEU A 94 7.60 -10.30 -10.37
CA LEU A 94 8.48 -11.27 -9.74
C LEU A 94 8.86 -10.75 -8.36
N ASP A 95 8.58 -11.55 -7.34
CA ASP A 95 9.00 -11.25 -5.97
C ASP A 95 10.42 -11.76 -5.73
N PHE A 96 11.21 -10.96 -5.01
CA PHE A 96 12.55 -11.33 -4.57
C PHE A 96 12.83 -10.71 -3.21
N VAL A 97 13.76 -11.32 -2.45
CA VAL A 97 14.21 -10.79 -1.16
C VAL A 97 15.61 -10.21 -1.33
N ALA A 98 15.70 -8.89 -1.36
CA ALA A 98 16.97 -8.18 -1.30
C ALA A 98 17.55 -8.23 0.12
N PRO A 99 18.88 -8.34 0.31
CA PRO A 99 19.50 -8.37 1.64
C PRO A 99 19.08 -7.19 2.54
N GLU A 100 18.97 -6.00 1.97
CA GLU A 100 18.54 -4.77 2.67
C GLU A 100 17.07 -4.80 3.13
N SER A 101 16.25 -5.69 2.57
CA SER A 101 14.82 -5.80 2.89
C SER A 101 14.50 -6.97 3.83
N LEU A 102 15.50 -7.78 4.22
CA LEU A 102 15.25 -9.04 4.95
C LEU A 102 14.49 -8.82 6.27
N GLU A 103 14.90 -7.84 7.07
CA GLU A 103 14.26 -7.54 8.36
C GLU A 103 12.80 -7.11 8.16
N GLU A 104 12.54 -6.21 7.21
CA GLU A 104 11.19 -5.75 6.88
C GLU A 104 10.32 -6.88 6.32
N CYS A 105 10.85 -7.73 5.44
CA CYS A 105 10.13 -8.89 4.93
C CYS A 105 9.73 -9.86 6.06
N LEU A 106 10.62 -10.11 7.01
CA LEU A 106 10.32 -10.96 8.17
C LEU A 106 9.24 -10.34 9.06
N ARG A 107 9.33 -9.03 9.32
CA ARG A 107 8.34 -8.29 10.11
C ARG A 107 6.96 -8.33 9.46
N LEU A 108 6.85 -8.03 8.16
CA LEU A 108 5.60 -8.05 7.41
C LEU A 108 4.99 -9.45 7.35
N THR A 109 5.82 -10.48 7.16
CA THR A 109 5.37 -11.88 7.21
C THR A 109 4.76 -12.23 8.56
N GLN A 110 5.34 -11.75 9.67
CA GLN A 110 4.77 -11.94 11.00
C GLN A 110 3.47 -11.14 11.20
N GLU A 111 3.35 -9.96 10.61
CA GLU A 111 2.13 -9.15 10.65
C GLU A 111 0.97 -9.82 9.93
N ILE A 112 1.20 -10.33 8.72
CA ILE A 112 0.19 -11.06 7.94
C ILE A 112 -0.30 -12.30 8.69
N ARG A 113 0.62 -13.06 9.32
CA ARG A 113 0.27 -14.24 10.15
C ARG A 113 -0.57 -13.92 11.38
N ARG A 114 -0.63 -12.66 11.81
CA ARG A 114 -1.48 -12.20 12.93
C ARG A 114 -2.88 -11.77 12.48
N LEU A 115 -3.15 -11.69 11.18
CA LEU A 115 -4.50 -11.45 10.67
C LEU A 115 -5.44 -12.61 11.06
N PRO A 116 -6.76 -12.35 11.16
CA PRO A 116 -7.73 -13.40 11.42
C PRO A 116 -7.59 -14.59 10.46
N LYS A 117 -7.82 -15.81 10.94
CA LYS A 117 -7.64 -17.05 10.14
C LYS A 117 -8.58 -17.15 8.94
N ASP A 118 -9.66 -16.39 8.95
CA ASP A 118 -10.65 -16.26 7.89
C ASP A 118 -10.41 -15.01 7.02
N HIS A 119 -9.33 -14.27 7.28
CA HIS A 119 -8.94 -13.14 6.45
C HIS A 119 -8.51 -13.65 5.07
N ARG A 120 -8.92 -12.94 4.02
CA ARG A 120 -8.70 -13.33 2.61
C ARG A 120 -7.22 -13.60 2.26
N PHE A 121 -6.31 -12.96 2.99
CA PHE A 121 -4.85 -13.03 2.81
C PHE A 121 -4.14 -13.79 3.94
N SER A 122 -4.86 -14.65 4.67
CA SER A 122 -4.27 -15.44 5.77
C SER A 122 -3.48 -16.67 5.31
N GLU A 123 -3.60 -17.05 4.03
CA GLU A 123 -2.97 -18.25 3.45
C GLU A 123 -1.84 -17.96 2.45
N ASP A 124 -1.49 -16.68 2.21
CA ASP A 124 -0.34 -16.29 1.38
C ASP A 124 1.00 -16.37 2.16
#